data_AF-A0A6N7Q6A1-F1
#
_entry.id   AF-A0A6N7Q6A1-F1
#
_cell.length_a   1.000
_cell.length_b   1.000
_cell.length_c   1.000
_cell.angle_alpha   90.00
_cell.angle_beta   90.00
_cell.angle_gamma   90.00
#
_symmetry.space_group_name_H-M   'P 1'
#
loop_
_entity.id
_entity.type
_entity.pdbx_description
1 polymer ?
#
loop_
_entity_poly.entity_id
_entity_poly.type
_entity_poly.pdbx_seq_one_letter_code
_entity_poly.pdbx_strand_id
1 'polypeptide(L)'
;MTLVDDCKPIFEGARVLLADLGFRRYDVVMRVVDWSGDTVGDGTKTVTDYPLEIQGRRVKVRRVKQEDVVASGGTWEDIDYRVGPFTPEFTGAFPPFVTGGLMVEDFNPPEAPNPRSVYYKLTGPGIEAGAWFKKISQEVDRNWSLYFTVRKTSTRDP
;
A
#
# COMPACT_ATOMS: atom_id res chain seq x y z
N MET A 1 -27.05 -6.53 4.65
CA MET A 1 -26.07 -7.07 3.70
C MET A 1 -26.27 -6.34 2.39
N THR A 2 -25.27 -5.62 1.91
CA THR A 2 -25.37 -4.84 0.67
C THR A 2 -24.70 -5.61 -0.47
N LEU A 3 -25.15 -5.40 -1.71
CA LEU A 3 -24.51 -5.98 -2.91
C LEU A 3 -23.00 -5.68 -2.94
N VAL A 4 -22.59 -4.53 -2.41
CA VAL A 4 -21.20 -4.11 -2.30
C VAL A 4 -20.42 -5.09 -1.41
N ASP A 5 -20.94 -5.42 -0.24
CA ASP A 5 -20.27 -6.32 0.72
C ASP A 5 -20.18 -7.76 0.19
N ASP A 6 -21.19 -8.22 -0.55
CA ASP A 6 -21.18 -9.54 -1.19
C ASP A 6 -20.18 -9.64 -2.36
N CYS A 7 -19.87 -8.51 -3.00
CA CYS A 7 -18.93 -8.46 -4.12
C CYS A 7 -17.46 -8.36 -3.69
N LYS A 8 -17.17 -7.82 -2.50
CA LYS A 8 -15.79 -7.64 -2.00
C LYS A 8 -14.97 -8.94 -1.97
N PRO A 9 -15.48 -10.10 -1.51
CA PRO A 9 -14.74 -11.38 -1.56
C PRO A 9 -14.43 -11.85 -2.96
N ILE A 10 -15.33 -11.57 -3.91
CA ILE A 10 -15.13 -11.95 -5.31
C ILE A 10 -13.97 -11.14 -5.88
N PHE A 11 -13.92 -9.84 -5.59
CA PHE A 11 -12.79 -8.99 -6.00
C PHE A 11 -11.50 -9.34 -5.27
N GLU A 12 -11.56 -9.68 -3.99
CA GLU A 12 -10.42 -10.20 -3.23
C GLU A 12 -9.89 -11.49 -3.87
N GLY A 13 -10.76 -12.44 -4.21
CA GLY A 13 -10.39 -13.67 -4.89
C GLY A 13 -9.77 -13.46 -6.26
N ALA A 14 -10.33 -12.57 -7.07
CA ALA A 14 -9.73 -12.21 -8.35
C ALA A 14 -8.32 -11.59 -8.17
N ARG A 15 -8.14 -10.79 -7.12
CA ARG A 15 -6.86 -10.17 -6.78
C ARG A 15 -5.82 -11.22 -6.34
N VAL A 16 -6.22 -12.15 -5.48
CA VAL A 16 -5.39 -13.29 -5.04
C VAL A 16 -5.01 -14.19 -6.22
N LEU A 17 -5.97 -14.56 -7.08
CA LEU A 17 -5.74 -15.38 -8.27
C LEU A 17 -4.68 -14.75 -9.19
N LEU A 18 -4.75 -13.44 -9.44
CA LEU A 18 -3.74 -12.75 -10.25
C LEU A 18 -2.35 -12.79 -9.60
N ALA A 19 -2.28 -12.84 -8.27
CA ALA A 19 -1.02 -13.01 -7.56
C ALA A 19 -0.48 -14.44 -7.71
N ASP A 20 -1.34 -15.45 -7.54
CA ASP A 20 -1.00 -16.87 -7.68
C ASP A 20 -0.51 -17.21 -9.10
N LEU A 21 -1.10 -16.58 -10.11
CA LEU A 21 -0.67 -16.72 -11.52
C LEU A 21 0.64 -15.98 -11.83
N GLY A 22 1.27 -15.31 -10.86
CA GLY A 22 2.56 -14.64 -11.02
C GLY A 22 2.51 -13.28 -11.72
N PHE A 23 1.32 -12.71 -11.96
CA PHE A 23 1.19 -11.38 -12.57
C PHE A 23 1.59 -10.23 -11.64
N ARG A 24 1.73 -10.51 -10.33
CA ARG A 24 2.17 -9.54 -9.33
C ARG A 24 3.64 -9.77 -9.00
N ARG A 25 4.47 -8.88 -9.54
CA ARG A 25 5.94 -9.02 -9.53
C ARG A 25 6.63 -8.20 -8.45
N TYR A 26 5.90 -7.37 -7.72
CA TYR A 26 6.46 -6.48 -6.71
C TYR A 26 6.08 -6.95 -5.31
N ASP A 27 7.05 -6.91 -4.42
CA ASP A 27 6.88 -6.98 -2.97
C ASP A 27 6.82 -5.55 -2.42
N VAL A 28 5.89 -5.33 -1.47
CA VAL A 28 5.69 -4.03 -0.85
C VAL A 28 5.77 -4.18 0.66
N VAL A 29 6.66 -3.43 1.29
CA VAL A 29 6.80 -3.41 2.75
C VAL A 29 6.64 -1.97 3.22
N MET A 30 5.71 -1.74 4.14
CA MET A 30 5.61 -0.48 4.87
C MET A 30 6.54 -0.53 6.08
N ARG A 31 7.45 0.43 6.18
CA ARG A 31 8.29 0.65 7.35
C ARG A 31 7.74 1.82 8.15
N VAL A 32 7.43 1.57 9.42
CA VAL A 32 7.10 2.59 10.40
C VAL A 32 8.32 2.79 11.29
N VAL A 33 8.79 4.03 11.38
CA VAL A 33 9.90 4.43 12.23
C VAL A 33 9.37 5.36 13.29
N ASP A 34 9.36 4.90 14.54
CA ASP A 34 8.98 5.66 15.71
C ASP A 34 10.24 6.12 16.46
N TRP A 35 10.24 7.39 16.87
CA TRP A 35 11.32 8.02 17.63
C TRP A 35 10.86 8.26 19.06
N SER A 36 11.75 8.10 20.05
CA SER A 36 11.41 8.37 21.45
C SER A 36 11.62 9.83 21.87
N GLY A 37 12.29 10.64 21.05
CA GLY A 37 12.49 12.07 21.28
C GLY A 37 11.33 12.93 20.76
N ASP A 38 11.43 14.24 20.95
CA ASP A 38 10.38 15.19 20.55
C ASP A 38 10.40 15.53 19.04
N THR A 39 11.48 15.17 18.34
CA THR A 39 11.64 15.38 16.89
C THR A 39 12.16 14.13 16.18
N VAL A 40 11.92 14.06 14.87
CA VAL A 40 12.45 12.97 14.02
C VAL A 40 13.98 13.02 14.04
N GLY A 41 14.61 11.89 14.41
CA GLY A 41 16.06 11.78 14.54
C GLY A 41 16.56 11.89 15.98
N ASP A 42 15.68 12.19 16.93
CA ASP A 42 16.01 12.31 18.35
C ASP A 42 15.55 11.09 19.16
N GLY A 43 16.34 10.70 20.16
CA GLY A 43 16.07 9.54 21.00
C GLY A 43 16.27 8.17 20.32
N THR A 44 15.58 7.15 20.84
CA THR A 44 15.67 5.77 20.37
C THR A 44 14.84 5.57 19.11
N LYS A 45 15.47 5.03 18.06
CA LYS A 45 14.82 4.63 16.82
C LYS A 45 14.22 3.22 16.97
N THR A 46 12.90 3.10 16.84
CA THR A 46 12.21 1.81 16.73
C THR A 46 11.68 1.64 15.32
N VAL A 47 12.03 0.52 14.67
CA VAL A 47 11.65 0.24 13.28
C VAL A 47 10.78 -0.99 13.24
N THR A 48 9.60 -0.86 12.63
CA THR A 48 8.68 -1.97 12.40
C THR A 48 8.33 -2.07 10.93
N ASP A 49 8.55 -3.24 10.34
CA ASP A 49 8.25 -3.54 8.95
C ASP A 49 6.96 -4.37 8.84
N TYR A 50 6.03 -3.89 8.02
CA TYR A 50 4.72 -4.48 7.76
C TYR A 50 4.63 -4.84 6.27
N PRO A 51 4.66 -6.13 5.90
CA PRO A 51 4.43 -6.53 4.52
C PRO A 51 2.98 -6.18 4.13
N LEU A 52 2.82 -5.48 3.01
CA LEU A 52 1.50 -5.13 2.48
C LEU A 52 1.05 -6.22 1.52
N GLU A 53 0.14 -7.06 2.01
CA GLU A 53 -0.32 -8.27 1.33
C GLU A 53 -1.84 -8.34 1.30
N ILE A 54 -2.36 -9.12 0.35
CA ILE A 54 -3.78 -9.47 0.24
C ILE A 54 -3.87 -10.98 0.44
N GLN A 55 -4.40 -11.44 1.57
CA GLN A 55 -4.48 -12.87 1.93
C GLN A 55 -3.12 -13.59 1.82
N GLY A 56 -2.04 -12.96 2.30
CA GLY A 56 -0.69 -13.52 2.23
C GLY A 56 -0.06 -13.48 0.83
N ARG A 57 -0.65 -12.73 -0.12
CA ARG A 57 -0.17 -12.59 -1.49
C ARG A 57 0.25 -11.17 -1.82
N ARG A 58 1.22 -11.07 -2.72
CA ARG A 58 1.74 -9.81 -3.29
C ARG A 58 0.61 -8.92 -3.78
N VAL A 59 0.79 -7.61 -3.62
CA VAL A 59 -0.13 -6.59 -4.12
C VAL A 59 0.22 -6.17 -5.54
N LYS A 60 -0.75 -5.57 -6.24
CA LYS A 60 -0.47 -5.00 -7.56
C LYS A 60 0.27 -3.68 -7.37
N VAL A 61 1.36 -3.53 -8.12
CA VAL A 61 2.13 -2.29 -8.23
C VAL A 61 2.30 -2.00 -9.70
N ARG A 62 2.08 -0.75 -10.09
CA ARG A 62 2.32 -0.27 -11.45
C ARG A 62 2.98 1.10 -11.43
N ARG A 63 3.74 1.43 -12.46
CA ARG A 63 4.11 2.83 -12.71
C ARG A 63 2.88 3.64 -13.05
N VAL A 64 2.86 4.89 -12.59
CA VAL A 64 1.88 5.88 -13.03
C VAL A 64 2.13 6.11 -14.53
N LYS A 65 1.07 6.20 -15.31
CA LYS A 65 1.17 6.45 -16.75
C LYS A 65 1.09 7.95 -17.04
N GLN A 66 1.55 8.38 -18.20
CA GLN A 66 1.47 9.78 -18.60
C GLN A 66 0.02 10.33 -18.60
N GLU A 67 -0.97 9.50 -18.96
CA GLU A 67 -2.40 9.85 -18.88
C GLU A 67 -2.83 10.18 -17.43
N ASP A 68 -2.35 9.38 -16.47
CA ASP A 68 -2.61 9.56 -15.05
C ASP A 68 -1.92 10.84 -14.54
N VAL A 69 -0.70 11.12 -15.00
CA VAL A 69 0.06 12.34 -14.65
C VAL A 69 -0.69 13.59 -15.09
N VAL A 70 -1.17 13.63 -16.33
CA VAL A 70 -1.97 14.75 -16.86
C VAL A 70 -3.27 14.90 -16.07
N ALA A 71 -3.96 13.79 -15.77
CA ALA A 71 -5.19 13.81 -14.98
C ALA A 71 -4.97 14.26 -13.52
N SER A 72 -3.77 14.06 -12.96
CA SER A 72 -3.45 14.41 -11.57
C SER A 72 -3.28 15.92 -11.32
N GLY A 73 -3.28 16.75 -12.37
CA GLY A 73 -3.07 18.20 -12.25
C GLY A 73 -1.68 18.60 -11.75
N GLY A 74 -0.67 17.74 -11.96
CA GLY A 74 0.72 17.98 -11.54
C GLY A 74 1.10 17.38 -10.18
N THR A 75 0.21 16.61 -9.55
CA THR A 75 0.52 15.91 -8.29
C THR A 75 1.45 14.73 -8.51
N TRP A 76 1.25 13.99 -9.60
CA TRP A 76 2.02 12.80 -9.94
C TRP A 76 3.10 13.09 -10.97
N GLU A 77 4.14 12.28 -10.95
CA GLU A 77 5.25 12.27 -11.89
C GLU A 77 5.38 10.89 -12.55
N ASP A 78 6.01 10.83 -13.73
CA ASP A 78 6.22 9.57 -14.48
C ASP A 78 7.07 8.53 -13.72
N ILE A 79 7.79 8.97 -12.68
CA ILE A 79 8.61 8.12 -11.82
C ILE A 79 7.85 7.53 -10.62
N ASP A 80 6.59 7.93 -10.44
CA ASP A 80 5.76 7.48 -9.33
C ASP A 80 5.20 6.07 -9.55
N TYR A 81 4.94 5.38 -8.45
CA TYR A 81 4.33 4.05 -8.44
C TYR A 81 2.99 4.10 -7.73
N ARG A 82 1.99 3.49 -8.34
CA ARG A 82 0.67 3.26 -7.73
C ARG A 82 0.60 1.85 -7.19
N VAL A 83 0.26 1.73 -5.91
CA VAL A 83 0.07 0.47 -5.19
C VAL A 83 -1.42 0.24 -4.98
N GLY A 84 -1.87 -0.98 -5.25
CA GLY A 84 -3.27 -1.39 -5.20
C GLY A 84 -3.77 -1.93 -6.55
N PRO A 85 -5.05 -2.34 -6.64
CA PRO A 85 -6.09 -2.12 -5.64
C PRO A 85 -5.99 -3.03 -4.42
N PHE A 86 -6.29 -2.49 -3.25
CA PHE A 86 -6.63 -3.25 -2.04
C PHE A 86 -8.15 -3.32 -1.87
N THR A 87 -8.65 -4.41 -1.31
CA THR A 87 -10.09 -4.54 -1.01
C THR A 87 -10.34 -3.83 0.31
N PRO A 88 -11.31 -2.90 0.40
CA PRO A 88 -11.75 -2.39 1.69
C PRO A 88 -12.18 -3.55 2.58
N GLU A 89 -12.01 -3.41 3.90
CA GLU A 89 -12.37 -4.47 4.85
C GLU A 89 -13.82 -4.95 4.64
N PHE A 90 -14.01 -6.27 4.77
CA PHE A 90 -15.31 -6.91 4.75
C PHE A 90 -15.37 -8.05 5.77
N THR A 91 -16.57 -8.24 6.32
CA THR A 91 -16.90 -9.35 7.22
C THR A 91 -18.23 -9.98 6.83
N GLY A 92 -18.37 -11.28 7.07
CA GLY A 92 -19.63 -12.01 6.91
C GLY A 92 -19.97 -12.38 5.47
N ALA A 93 -18.99 -12.49 4.59
CA ALA A 93 -19.23 -12.64 3.17
C ALA A 93 -19.15 -14.11 2.69
N PHE A 94 -19.64 -14.39 1.48
CA PHE A 94 -19.70 -15.74 0.92
C PHE A 94 -18.31 -16.25 0.46
N PRO A 95 -18.08 -17.58 0.38
CA PRO A 95 -16.82 -18.16 -0.08
C PRO A 95 -16.36 -17.59 -1.45
N PRO A 96 -15.04 -17.42 -1.69
CA PRO A 96 -13.94 -18.13 -1.04
C PRO A 96 -13.36 -17.48 0.23
N PHE A 97 -13.69 -16.22 0.53
CA PHE A 97 -13.20 -15.51 1.72
C PHE A 97 -14.35 -14.97 2.55
N VAL A 98 -14.41 -15.34 3.84
CA VAL A 98 -15.48 -14.93 4.77
C VAL A 98 -15.17 -13.57 5.41
N THR A 99 -13.89 -13.25 5.58
CA THR A 99 -13.37 -11.97 6.05
C THR A 99 -12.09 -11.63 5.28
N GLY A 100 -11.76 -10.34 5.18
CA GLY A 100 -10.55 -9.91 4.49
C GLY A 100 -10.55 -8.42 4.16
N GLY A 101 -9.67 -8.04 3.22
CA GLY A 101 -9.42 -6.66 2.89
C GLY A 101 -8.48 -5.96 3.88
N LEU A 102 -8.20 -4.69 3.60
CA LEU A 102 -7.40 -3.79 4.41
C LEU A 102 -8.19 -2.54 4.71
N MET A 103 -7.92 -1.98 5.88
CA MET A 103 -8.29 -0.62 6.24
C MET A 103 -7.24 0.37 5.72
N VAL A 104 -7.63 1.64 5.67
CA VAL A 104 -6.68 2.73 5.36
C VAL A 104 -5.52 2.74 6.37
N GLU A 105 -5.81 2.44 7.63
CA GLU A 105 -4.84 2.47 8.73
C GLU A 105 -3.72 1.43 8.56
N ASP A 106 -3.99 0.31 7.88
CA ASP A 106 -3.02 -0.76 7.63
C ASP A 106 -1.85 -0.32 6.73
N PHE A 107 -2.06 0.70 5.91
CA PHE A 107 -1.02 1.29 5.05
C PHE A 107 -0.90 2.80 5.24
N ASN A 108 -1.57 3.36 6.25
CA ASN A 108 -1.49 4.76 6.65
C ASN A 108 -1.73 4.85 8.16
N PRO A 109 -0.74 4.46 8.98
CA PRO A 109 -0.92 4.43 10.42
C PRO A 109 -1.32 5.83 10.93
N PRO A 110 -2.22 5.90 11.93
CA PRO A 110 -2.65 7.17 12.49
C PRO A 110 -1.48 7.92 13.12
N GLU A 111 -1.69 9.21 13.34
CA GLU A 111 -0.74 10.04 14.07
C GLU A 111 -0.45 9.43 15.46
N ALA A 112 0.83 9.36 15.80
CA ALA A 112 1.28 8.91 17.10
C ALA A 112 1.62 10.12 17.98
N PRO A 113 1.57 9.97 19.32
CA PRO A 113 2.02 11.01 20.23
C PRO A 113 3.52 11.33 20.06
N ASN A 114 4.30 10.38 19.56
CA ASN A 114 5.73 10.55 19.27
C ASN A 114 5.97 10.77 17.77
N PRO A 115 7.09 11.41 17.39
CA PRO A 115 7.46 11.61 15.99
C PRO A 115 7.58 10.28 15.25
N ARG A 116 6.80 10.16 14.18
CA ARG A 116 6.71 8.97 13.33
C ARG A 116 7.05 9.30 11.89
N SER A 117 7.80 8.42 11.23
CA SER A 117 8.02 8.48 9.79
C SER A 117 7.60 7.17 9.13
N VAL A 118 6.87 7.25 8.02
CA VAL A 118 6.40 6.08 7.27
C VAL A 118 7.05 6.06 5.89
N TYR A 119 7.60 4.89 5.54
CA TYR A 119 8.26 4.64 4.26
C TYR A 119 7.73 3.36 3.64
N TYR A 120 7.82 3.23 2.32
CA TYR A 120 7.41 2.04 1.60
C TYR A 120 8.58 1.52 0.79
N LYS A 121 8.96 0.27 0.99
CA LYS A 121 9.94 -0.43 0.16
C LYS A 121 9.21 -1.16 -0.95
N LEU A 122 9.58 -0.85 -2.20
CA LEU A 122 9.18 -1.64 -3.35
C LEU A 122 10.38 -2.46 -3.82
N THR A 123 10.19 -3.77 -3.96
CA THR A 123 11.18 -4.69 -4.53
C THR A 123 10.53 -5.44 -5.69
N GLY A 124 11.18 -5.49 -6.85
CA GLY A 124 10.65 -6.17 -8.03
C GLY A 124 11.39 -5.77 -9.31
N PRO A 125 10.83 -6.05 -10.51
CA PRO A 125 11.50 -5.78 -11.78
C PRO A 125 11.89 -4.31 -11.95
N GLY A 126 13.17 -4.06 -12.25
CA GLY A 126 13.76 -2.74 -12.38
C GLY A 126 14.10 -2.06 -11.05
N ILE A 127 13.84 -2.72 -9.91
CA ILE A 127 14.20 -2.29 -8.56
C ILE A 127 14.56 -3.53 -7.72
N GLU A 128 15.49 -4.34 -8.21
CA GLU A 128 15.80 -5.66 -7.65
C GLU A 128 16.42 -5.55 -6.25
N ALA A 129 17.23 -4.52 -5.99
CA ALA A 129 17.79 -4.23 -4.67
C ALA A 129 16.77 -3.64 -3.67
N GLY A 130 15.55 -3.34 -4.15
CA GLY A 130 14.56 -2.55 -3.45
C GLY A 130 14.89 -1.05 -3.46
N ALA A 131 13.85 -0.22 -3.40
CA ALA A 131 13.99 1.21 -3.19
C ALA A 131 12.95 1.69 -2.20
N TRP A 132 13.27 2.77 -1.50
CA TRP A 132 12.39 3.40 -0.54
C TRP A 132 11.61 4.54 -1.19
N PHE A 133 10.35 4.64 -0.77
CA PHE A 133 9.39 5.60 -1.27
C PHE A 133 8.62 6.24 -0.12
N LYS A 134 8.10 7.44 -0.35
CA LYS A 134 7.11 8.09 0.52
C LYS A 134 5.77 8.16 -0.20
N LYS A 135 4.67 8.04 0.55
CA LYS A 135 3.34 8.25 -0.01
C LYS A 135 3.12 9.73 -0.33
N ILE A 136 2.57 10.00 -1.52
CA ILE A 136 2.25 11.35 -1.99
C ILE A 136 0.74 11.59 -2.11
N SER A 137 -0.02 10.55 -2.40
CA SER A 137 -1.48 10.64 -2.52
C SER A 137 -2.14 9.32 -2.16
N GLN A 138 -3.43 9.40 -1.87
CA GLN A 138 -4.25 8.25 -1.53
C GLN A 138 -5.63 8.40 -2.17
N GLU A 139 -6.13 7.33 -2.76
CA GLU A 139 -7.48 7.24 -3.30
C GLU A 139 -8.23 6.19 -2.50
N VAL A 140 -9.30 6.61 -1.83
CA VAL A 140 -10.12 5.76 -0.97
C VAL A 140 -11.50 5.66 -1.56
N ASP A 141 -11.77 4.55 -2.23
CA ASP A 141 -13.13 4.12 -2.51
C ASP A 141 -13.50 3.03 -1.50
N ARG A 142 -14.20 3.44 -0.44
CA ARG A 142 -14.61 2.55 0.68
C ARG A 142 -15.49 1.39 0.23
N ASN A 143 -16.09 1.49 -0.96
CA ASN A 143 -16.94 0.44 -1.49
C ASN A 143 -16.12 -0.61 -2.27
N TRP A 144 -15.13 -0.17 -3.05
CA TRP A 144 -14.55 -1.03 -4.09
C TRP A 144 -13.04 -1.22 -4.03
N SER A 145 -12.29 -0.16 -3.73
CA SER A 145 -10.83 -0.24 -3.80
C SER A 145 -10.10 0.89 -3.08
N LEU A 146 -8.98 0.53 -2.47
CA LEU A 146 -8.03 1.49 -1.93
C LEU A 146 -6.76 1.50 -2.79
N TYR A 147 -6.21 2.69 -3.01
CA TYR A 147 -4.93 2.88 -3.65
C TYR A 147 -4.11 3.93 -2.92
N PHE A 148 -2.81 3.84 -3.05
CA PHE A 148 -1.93 4.94 -2.74
C PHE A 148 -0.81 5.04 -3.78
N THR A 149 -0.33 6.26 -3.97
CA THR A 149 0.77 6.55 -4.89
C THR A 149 2.00 6.92 -4.07
N VAL A 150 3.15 6.39 -4.47
CA VAL A 150 4.43 6.58 -3.79
C VAL A 150 5.47 7.16 -4.73
N ARG A 151 6.30 8.06 -4.19
CA ARG A 151 7.43 8.68 -4.87
C ARG A 151 8.75 8.28 -4.22
N LYS A 152 9.76 8.00 -5.05
CA LYS A 152 11.07 7.54 -4.60
C LYS A 152 11.70 8.60 -3.68
N THR A 153 12.25 8.17 -2.55
CA THR A 153 13.00 9.05 -1.65
C THR A 153 14.51 8.90 -1.85
N SER A 154 15.27 9.93 -1.46
CA SER A 154 16.74 9.90 -1.46
C SER A 154 17.31 9.04 -0.32
N THR A 155 16.51 8.73 0.70
CA THR A 155 16.94 7.93 1.85
C THR A 155 17.20 6.48 1.44
N ARG A 156 18.45 6.02 1.65
CA ARG A 156 18.86 4.64 1.31
C ARG A 156 18.39 3.58 2.32
N ASP A 157 18.24 3.95 3.58
CA ASP A 157 17.71 3.07 4.64
C ASP A 157 17.08 3.92 5.76
N PRO A 158 15.77 4.19 5.68
CA PRO A 158 15.06 5.01 6.64
C PRO A 158 14.88 4.34 8.01
#